data_AF-A0A962Y178-F1
#
_entry.id   AF-A0A962Y178-F1
#
_cell.length_a   1.000
_cell.length_b   1.000
_cell.length_c   1.000
_cell.angle_alpha   90.00
_cell.angle_beta   90.00
_cell.angle_gamma   90.00
#
_symmetry.space_group_name_H-M   'P 1'
#
loop_
_entity.id
_entity.type
_entity.pdbx_description
1 polymer ?
#
loop_
_entity_poly.entity_id
_entity_poly.type
_entity_poly.pdbx_seq_one_letter_code
_entity_poly.pdbx_strand_id
1 'polypeptide(L)'
;KCCFRIATFSCGMNFRRIFFVMFSSRSYYSLISRKTPIPTEAGHDEAVERISLFAQERKLSRSMVAYCLLRSDIVSVVQWKELKARFYQEWLDLKARKREKQKAAEGGPSYYVVKRDRLGSALLNLMDRSLSEGTITYTKASKVLGVKPRNVVPLLRDVPQRGGL
;
A
#
# COMPACT_ATOMS: atom_id res chain seq x y z
N LYS A 1 -4.81 -6.48 31.16
CA LYS A 1 -4.12 -7.23 30.08
C LYS A 1 -5.12 -7.43 28.94
N CYS A 2 -5.11 -6.56 27.92
CA CYS A 2 -5.91 -6.76 26.71
C CYS A 2 -4.96 -6.78 25.52
N CYS A 3 -4.80 -7.95 24.93
CA CYS A 3 -4.13 -8.17 23.66
C CYS A 3 -4.92 -7.47 22.54
N PHE A 4 -4.35 -6.47 21.88
CA PHE A 4 -4.85 -6.03 20.58
C PHE A 4 -3.87 -6.46 19.50
N ARG A 5 -4.23 -7.59 18.88
CA ARG A 5 -3.53 -8.24 17.77
C ARG A 5 -3.65 -7.33 16.54
N ILE A 6 -2.55 -6.69 16.17
CA ILE A 6 -2.51 -5.80 15.01
C ILE A 6 -2.53 -6.69 13.76
N ALA A 7 -3.68 -6.73 13.10
CA ALA A 7 -3.82 -7.28 11.76
C ALA A 7 -2.95 -6.44 10.80
N THR A 8 -1.95 -7.09 10.21
CA THR A 8 -1.15 -6.54 9.11
C THR A 8 -2.04 -6.44 7.88
N PHE A 9 -2.66 -5.29 7.65
CA PHE A 9 -3.33 -5.01 6.39
C PHE A 9 -2.35 -4.31 5.44
N SER A 10 -1.70 -5.15 4.63
CA SER A 10 -0.96 -4.73 3.45
C SER A 10 -1.98 -4.38 2.37
N CYS A 11 -2.21 -3.09 2.10
CA CYS A 11 -2.82 -2.68 0.84
C CYS A 11 -2.58 -1.20 0.55
N GLY A 12 -1.90 -0.93 -0.56
CA GLY A 12 -1.79 0.40 -1.12
C GLY A 12 -3.17 0.85 -1.59
N MET A 13 -3.65 1.98 -1.07
CA MET A 13 -4.82 2.67 -1.61
C MET A 13 -4.81 4.14 -1.20
N ASN A 14 -5.30 4.95 -2.14
CA ASN A 14 -5.34 6.41 -2.17
C ASN A 14 -5.67 7.11 -0.84
N PHE A 15 -4.69 7.85 -0.31
CA PHE A 15 -4.73 8.54 0.98
C PHE A 15 -5.71 9.73 1.07
N ARG A 16 -6.34 10.15 -0.03
CA ARG A 16 -7.11 11.42 -0.07
C ARG A 16 -8.59 11.32 0.26
N ARG A 17 -9.20 10.13 0.34
CA ARG A 17 -10.68 10.02 0.49
C ARG A 17 -11.21 9.18 1.66
N ILE A 18 -10.35 8.44 2.37
CA ILE A 18 -10.82 7.52 3.42
C ILE A 18 -10.69 8.10 4.84
N PHE A 19 -9.92 9.17 5.03
CA PHE A 19 -9.62 9.66 6.39
C PHE A 19 -10.77 10.40 7.09
N PHE A 20 -11.85 10.76 6.37
CA PHE A 20 -12.93 11.58 6.93
C PHE A 20 -14.04 10.78 7.63
N VAL A 21 -14.28 9.52 7.27
CA VAL A 21 -15.50 8.81 7.73
C VAL A 21 -15.23 7.77 8.83
N MET A 22 -13.98 7.42 9.12
CA MET A 22 -13.68 6.33 10.06
C MET A 22 -12.72 6.72 11.18
N PHE A 23 -12.79 7.98 11.64
CA PHE A 23 -12.08 8.41 12.85
C PHE A 23 -12.96 9.32 13.73
N SER A 24 -14.28 9.08 13.72
CA SER A 24 -15.20 9.60 14.72
C SER A 24 -15.12 8.71 15.97
N SER A 25 -14.07 8.93 16.77
CA SER A 25 -14.04 8.43 18.14
C SER A 25 -13.27 9.42 18.99
N ARG A 26 -14.07 10.21 19.71
CA ARG A 26 -13.71 11.15 20.78
C ARG A 26 -12.76 10.56 21.84
N SER A 27 -12.59 9.23 21.84
CA SER A 27 -11.70 8.44 22.69
C SER A 27 -10.20 8.51 22.31
N TYR A 28 -9.85 8.69 21.02
CA TYR A 28 -8.44 8.77 20.61
C TYR A 28 -7.79 10.14 20.92
N TYR A 29 -8.57 11.22 20.84
CA TYR A 29 -8.13 12.57 21.19
C TYR A 29 -7.78 12.71 22.68
N SER A 30 -8.54 12.07 23.58
CA SER A 30 -8.30 12.16 25.03
C SER A 30 -7.07 11.39 25.51
N LEU A 31 -6.63 10.36 24.77
CA LEU A 31 -5.44 9.56 25.10
C LEU A 31 -4.14 10.24 24.69
N ILE A 32 -4.16 11.03 23.62
CA ILE A 32 -3.00 11.80 23.16
C ILE A 32 -2.81 13.05 24.05
N SER A 33 -3.90 13.73 24.41
CA SER A 33 -3.86 15.02 25.14
C SER A 33 -3.33 14.92 26.58
N ARG A 34 -3.44 13.77 27.28
CA ARG A 34 -2.97 13.64 28.68
C ARG A 34 -1.49 13.25 28.85
N LYS A 35 -0.77 12.88 27.77
CA LYS A 35 0.58 12.29 27.85
C LYS A 35 1.54 12.84 26.79
N THR A 36 1.44 14.11 26.45
CA THR A 36 2.44 14.78 25.58
C THR A 36 3.26 15.76 26.41
N PRO A 37 4.36 15.31 27.03
CA PRO A 37 5.34 16.25 27.56
C PRO A 37 6.16 16.74 26.37
N ILE A 38 5.63 17.54 25.44
CA ILE A 38 6.43 18.13 24.36
C ILE A 38 6.65 19.61 24.69
N PRO A 39 7.79 20.01 25.29
CA PRO A 39 8.19 21.41 25.36
C PRO A 39 8.30 21.99 23.94
N THR A 40 7.60 23.08 23.70
CA THR A 40 7.48 23.76 22.40
C THR A 40 8.52 24.89 22.25
N GLU A 41 9.33 25.14 23.29
CA GLU A 41 10.47 26.07 23.28
C GLU A 41 11.74 25.45 22.66
N ALA A 42 11.75 24.13 22.47
CA ALA A 42 12.84 23.40 21.85
C ALA A 42 12.94 23.73 20.35
N GLY A 43 14.16 23.81 19.81
CA GLY A 43 14.40 24.16 18.41
C GLY A 43 13.57 23.31 17.44
N HIS A 44 13.23 23.88 16.27
CA HIS A 44 12.36 23.24 15.27
C HIS A 44 12.76 21.80 14.90
N ASP A 45 14.06 21.48 14.92
CA ASP A 45 14.58 20.13 14.67
C ASP A 45 14.27 19.13 15.81
N GLU A 46 14.39 19.57 17.06
CA GLU A 46 14.10 18.74 18.22
C GLU A 46 12.60 18.41 18.29
N ALA A 47 11.74 19.38 17.97
CA ALA A 47 10.29 19.16 17.87
C ALA A 47 9.95 18.07 16.82
N VAL A 48 10.64 18.07 15.68
CA VAL A 48 10.45 17.09 14.61
C VAL A 48 10.84 15.68 15.04
N GLU A 49 11.97 15.53 15.72
CA GLU A 49 12.44 14.24 16.22
C GLU A 49 11.46 13.65 17.24
N ARG A 50 11.01 14.47 18.19
CA ARG A 50 10.13 14.03 19.27
C ARG A 50 8.73 13.68 18.77
N ILE A 51 8.20 14.45 17.81
CA ILE A 51 6.97 14.10 17.09
C ILE A 51 7.16 12.78 16.33
N SER A 52 8.32 12.56 15.72
CA SER A 52 8.61 11.35 14.96
C SER A 52 8.67 10.11 15.84
N LEU A 53 9.34 10.18 16.99
CA LEU A 53 9.39 9.08 17.96
C LEU A 53 8.00 8.75 18.48
N PHE A 54 7.24 9.77 18.91
CA PHE A 54 5.87 9.59 19.40
C PHE A 54 4.95 8.98 18.33
N ALA A 55 5.06 9.45 17.08
CA ALA A 55 4.30 8.92 15.96
C ALA A 55 4.63 7.45 15.68
N GLN A 56 5.90 7.06 15.78
CA GLN A 56 6.35 5.68 15.56
C GLN A 56 5.84 4.73 16.64
N GLU A 57 5.97 5.08 17.92
CA GLU A 57 5.49 4.27 19.05
C GLU A 57 3.98 3.98 18.96
N ARG A 58 3.21 4.98 18.49
CA ARG A 58 1.75 4.90 18.38
C ARG A 58 1.26 4.47 17.00
N LYS A 59 2.15 4.26 16.03
CA LYS A 59 1.83 3.98 14.63
C LYS A 59 0.86 5.01 14.02
N LEU A 60 1.07 6.28 14.37
CA LEU A 60 0.29 7.42 13.88
C LEU A 60 1.06 8.20 12.82
N SER A 61 0.33 8.97 12.01
CA SER A 61 0.95 9.91 11.06
C SER A 61 1.53 11.11 11.81
N ARG A 62 2.78 11.50 11.48
CA ARG A 62 3.45 12.68 12.05
C ARG A 62 2.64 13.96 11.85
N SER A 63 2.03 14.14 10.68
CA SER A 63 1.15 15.29 10.39
C SER A 63 -0.11 15.30 11.26
N MET A 64 -0.62 14.12 11.63
CA MET A 64 -1.78 14.00 12.52
C MET A 64 -1.39 14.38 13.95
N VAL A 65 -0.21 13.96 14.43
CA VAL A 65 0.32 14.36 15.74
C VAL A 65 0.49 15.88 15.80
N ALA A 66 1.09 16.50 14.77
CA ALA A 66 1.22 17.95 14.69
C ALA A 66 -0.13 18.67 14.71
N TYR A 67 -1.16 18.13 14.05
CA TYR A 67 -2.51 18.67 14.09
C TYR A 67 -3.17 18.54 15.47
N CYS A 68 -2.95 17.43 16.18
CA CYS A 68 -3.42 17.27 17.56
C CYS A 68 -2.76 18.25 18.52
N LEU A 69 -1.48 18.58 18.32
CA LEU A 69 -0.76 19.59 19.10
C LEU A 69 -1.33 21.00 18.87
N LEU A 70 -1.64 21.36 17.62
CA LEU A 70 -2.36 22.60 17.31
C LEU A 70 -3.72 22.66 18.00
N ARG A 71 -4.48 21.54 17.99
CA ARG A 71 -5.81 21.50 18.61
C ARG A 71 -5.78 21.56 20.14
N SER A 72 -4.63 21.23 20.75
CA SER A 72 -4.40 21.30 22.19
C SER A 72 -3.74 22.62 22.61
N ASP A 73 -3.59 23.57 21.69
CA ASP A 73 -2.96 24.88 21.88
C ASP A 73 -1.49 24.83 22.37
N ILE A 74 -0.82 23.70 22.14
CA ILE A 74 0.59 23.49 22.51
C ILE A 74 1.54 24.12 21.49
N VAL A 75 1.11 24.17 20.22
CA VAL A 75 1.90 24.65 19.08
C VAL A 75 1.10 25.73 18.35
N SER A 76 1.77 26.85 18.02
CA SER A 76 1.16 27.93 17.25
C SER A 76 0.81 27.51 15.82
N VAL A 77 -0.11 28.24 15.19
CA VAL A 77 -0.50 28.02 13.79
C VAL A 77 0.71 28.12 12.85
N VAL A 78 1.66 29.01 13.15
CA VAL A 78 2.87 29.23 12.34
C VAL A 78 3.79 28.00 12.41
N GLN A 79 4.14 27.57 13.62
CA GLN A 79 4.96 26.37 13.84
C GLN A 79 4.31 25.10 13.25
N TRP A 80 2.98 24.96 13.38
CA TRP A 80 2.27 23.83 12.77
C TRP A 80 2.40 23.83 11.23
N LYS A 81 2.32 24.99 10.59
CA LYS A 81 2.47 25.09 9.12
C LYS A 81 3.87 24.66 8.69
N GLU A 82 4.91 25.08 9.41
CA GLU A 82 6.30 24.71 9.15
C GLU A 82 6.52 23.20 9.30
N LEU A 83 6.07 22.63 10.41
CA LEU A 83 6.14 21.18 10.67
C LEU A 83 5.39 20.39 9.58
N LYS A 84 4.19 20.83 9.22
CA LYS A 84 3.39 20.19 8.17
C LYS A 84 4.10 20.23 6.82
N ALA A 85 4.70 21.37 6.46
CA ALA A 85 5.44 21.51 5.22
C ALA A 85 6.65 20.56 5.18
N ARG A 86 7.43 20.50 6.26
CA ARG A 86 8.58 19.59 6.38
C ARG A 86 8.18 18.12 6.25
N PHE A 87 7.18 17.68 7.01
CA PHE A 87 6.70 16.29 6.92
C PHE A 87 6.16 15.94 5.54
N TYR A 88 5.57 16.91 4.84
CA TYR A 88 5.12 16.70 3.47
C TYR A 88 6.29 16.51 2.50
N GLN A 89 7.36 17.30 2.63
CA GLN A 89 8.58 17.11 1.83
C GLN A 89 9.22 15.74 2.09
N GLU A 90 9.42 15.36 3.35
CA GLU A 90 9.95 14.04 3.70
C GLU A 90 9.11 12.89 3.12
N TRP A 91 7.78 13.04 3.12
CA TRP A 91 6.90 12.05 2.51
C TRP A 91 7.06 11.96 0.99
N LEU A 92 7.25 13.10 0.31
CA LEU A 92 7.52 13.14 -1.13
C LEU A 92 8.84 12.43 -1.45
N ASP A 93 9.89 12.68 -0.67
CA ASP A 93 11.21 12.07 -0.84
C ASP A 93 11.16 10.56 -0.64
N LEU A 94 10.49 10.10 0.43
CA LEU A 94 10.26 8.68 0.67
C LEU A 94 9.48 8.03 -0.47
N LYS A 95 8.50 8.73 -1.04
CA LYS A 95 7.72 8.25 -2.19
C LYS A 95 8.54 8.22 -3.48
N ALA A 96 9.43 9.18 -3.69
CA ALA A 96 10.37 9.19 -4.82
C ALA A 96 11.36 8.02 -4.70
N ARG A 97 11.99 7.85 -3.52
CA ARG A 97 12.89 6.74 -3.23
C ARG A 97 12.20 5.38 -3.40
N LYS A 98 10.94 5.26 -2.98
CA LYS A 98 10.16 4.04 -3.18
C LYS A 98 9.88 3.77 -4.66
N ARG A 99 9.58 4.80 -5.44
CA ARG A 99 9.39 4.67 -6.90
C ARG A 99 10.68 4.22 -7.59
N GLU A 100 11.83 4.80 -7.25
CA GLU A 100 13.11 4.36 -7.83
C GLU A 100 13.46 2.92 -7.45
N LYS A 101 13.21 2.51 -6.20
CA LYS A 101 13.35 1.10 -5.79
C LYS A 101 12.37 0.17 -6.52
N GLN A 102 11.15 0.63 -6.78
CA GLN A 102 10.15 -0.13 -7.53
C GLN A 102 10.55 -0.28 -8.99
N LYS A 103 11.01 0.77 -9.66
CA LYS A 103 11.57 0.68 -11.01
C LYS A 103 12.76 -0.29 -11.09
N ALA A 104 13.64 -0.28 -10.09
CA ALA A 104 14.73 -1.24 -10.01
C ALA A 104 14.23 -2.69 -9.78
N ALA A 105 13.11 -2.87 -9.09
CA ALA A 105 12.48 -4.17 -8.84
C ALA A 105 11.45 -4.59 -9.90
N GLU A 106 11.04 -3.69 -10.80
CA GLU A 106 10.13 -3.93 -11.93
C GLU A 106 10.74 -4.87 -12.98
N GLY A 107 12.02 -5.22 -12.86
CA GLY A 107 12.65 -6.33 -13.59
C GLY A 107 12.22 -7.73 -13.09
N GLY A 108 11.39 -7.83 -12.06
CA GLY A 108 10.84 -9.10 -11.59
C GLY A 108 9.85 -9.70 -12.61
N PRO A 109 9.86 -11.03 -12.82
CA PRO A 109 8.91 -11.67 -13.72
C PRO A 109 7.46 -11.37 -13.33
N SER A 110 6.66 -10.88 -14.29
CA SER A 110 5.22 -10.70 -14.11
C SER A 110 4.56 -12.05 -13.75
N TYR A 111 3.49 -12.01 -12.95
CA TYR A 111 2.70 -13.19 -12.58
C TYR A 111 2.39 -14.11 -13.77
N TYR A 112 2.07 -13.53 -14.92
CA TYR A 112 1.74 -14.27 -16.15
C TYR A 112 2.95 -15.05 -16.69
N VAL A 113 4.15 -14.48 -16.60
CA VAL A 113 5.41 -15.11 -17.03
C VAL A 113 5.70 -16.33 -16.18
N VAL A 114 5.67 -16.18 -14.85
CA VAL A 114 5.94 -17.28 -13.91
C VAL A 114 4.88 -18.39 -14.01
N LYS A 115 3.60 -18.01 -14.12
CA LYS A 115 2.51 -18.98 -14.18
C LYS A 115 2.56 -19.77 -15.49
N ARG A 116 2.90 -19.12 -16.61
CA ARG A 116 3.06 -19.73 -17.93
C ARG A 116 4.20 -20.75 -17.96
N ASP A 117 5.35 -20.38 -17.42
CA ASP A 117 6.52 -21.26 -17.35
C ASP A 117 6.20 -22.57 -16.62
N ARG A 118 5.48 -22.48 -15.49
CA ARG A 118 5.04 -23.65 -14.71
C ARG A 118 4.01 -24.53 -15.41
N LEU A 119 3.15 -23.95 -16.25
CA LEU A 119 2.08 -24.70 -16.94
C LEU A 119 2.59 -25.36 -18.23
N GLY A 120 3.67 -24.85 -18.80
CA GLY A 120 4.23 -25.32 -20.07
C GLY A 120 3.44 -24.87 -21.29
N SER A 121 4.12 -24.71 -22.42
CA SER A 121 3.51 -24.25 -23.69
C SER A 121 2.52 -25.25 -24.28
N ALA A 122 2.77 -26.56 -24.14
CA ALA A 122 1.93 -27.61 -24.72
C ALA A 122 0.51 -27.63 -24.14
N LEU A 123 0.39 -27.51 -22.81
CA LEU A 123 -0.91 -27.47 -22.14
C LEU A 123 -1.68 -26.19 -22.50
N LEU A 124 -0.98 -25.05 -22.56
CA LEU A 124 -1.59 -23.79 -22.95
C LEU A 124 -2.09 -23.82 -24.40
N ASN A 125 -1.32 -24.37 -25.34
CA ASN A 125 -1.73 -24.56 -26.74
C ASN A 125 -2.96 -25.47 -26.87
N LEU A 126 -3.01 -26.57 -26.12
CA LEU A 126 -4.17 -27.46 -26.12
C LEU A 126 -5.43 -26.74 -25.63
N MET A 127 -5.31 -25.99 -24.52
CA MET A 127 -6.43 -25.25 -23.95
C MET A 127 -6.89 -24.12 -24.88
N ASP A 128 -5.97 -23.43 -25.55
CA ASP A 128 -6.27 -22.40 -26.55
C ASP A 128 -7.07 -22.97 -27.71
N ARG A 129 -6.62 -24.11 -28.27
CA ARG A 129 -7.33 -24.82 -29.35
C ARG A 129 -8.69 -25.35 -28.91
N SER A 130 -8.79 -25.97 -27.74
CA SER A 130 -10.07 -26.47 -27.24
C SER A 130 -11.07 -25.35 -26.91
N LEU A 131 -10.59 -24.16 -26.57
CA LEU A 131 -11.43 -22.96 -26.37
C LEU A 131 -11.88 -22.36 -27.71
N SER A 132 -11.00 -22.32 -28.72
CA SER A 132 -11.36 -21.80 -30.05
C SER A 132 -12.31 -22.74 -30.80
N GLU A 133 -12.17 -24.05 -30.61
CA GLU A 133 -13.08 -25.09 -31.14
C GLU A 133 -14.42 -25.15 -30.37
N GLY A 134 -14.55 -24.47 -29.22
CA GLY A 134 -15.76 -24.47 -28.41
C GLY A 134 -16.00 -25.75 -27.60
N THR A 135 -15.07 -26.71 -27.64
CA THR A 135 -15.13 -27.99 -26.94
C THR A 135 -15.13 -27.82 -25.41
N ILE A 136 -14.44 -26.80 -24.90
CA ILE A 136 -14.41 -26.47 -23.46
C ILE A 136 -14.82 -25.01 -23.22
N THR A 137 -15.40 -24.76 -22.04
CA THR A 137 -15.75 -23.39 -21.60
C THR A 137 -14.65 -22.78 -20.74
N TYR A 138 -14.60 -21.44 -20.66
CA TYR A 138 -13.63 -20.70 -19.85
C TYR A 138 -13.58 -21.13 -18.37
N THR A 139 -14.72 -21.54 -17.80
CA THR A 139 -14.81 -22.02 -16.42
C THR A 139 -14.26 -23.44 -16.24
N LYS A 140 -14.27 -24.27 -17.29
CA LYS A 140 -13.60 -25.57 -17.29
C LYS A 140 -12.09 -25.39 -17.45
N ALA A 141 -11.66 -24.56 -18.41
CA ALA A 141 -10.25 -24.22 -18.61
C ALA A 141 -9.61 -23.60 -17.35
N SER A 142 -10.34 -22.75 -16.62
CA SER A 142 -9.85 -22.14 -15.38
C SER A 142 -9.54 -23.17 -14.28
N LYS A 143 -10.32 -24.25 -14.20
CA LYS A 143 -10.10 -25.34 -13.24
C LYS A 143 -8.83 -26.13 -13.59
N VAL A 144 -8.62 -26.41 -14.88
CA VAL A 144 -7.43 -27.15 -15.37
C VAL A 144 -6.15 -26.33 -15.20
N LEU A 145 -6.20 -25.03 -15.51
CA LEU A 145 -5.04 -24.13 -15.40
C LEU A 145 -4.78 -23.64 -13.95
N GLY A 146 -5.71 -23.88 -13.04
CA GLY A 146 -5.62 -23.42 -11.64
C GLY A 146 -5.54 -21.90 -11.53
N VAL A 147 -6.37 -21.19 -12.31
CA VAL A 147 -6.44 -19.72 -12.36
C VAL A 147 -7.87 -19.24 -12.34
N LYS A 148 -8.10 -17.96 -12.04
CA LYS A 148 -9.44 -17.38 -12.11
C LYS A 148 -9.91 -17.33 -13.59
N PRO A 149 -11.20 -17.54 -13.90
CA PRO A 149 -11.71 -17.46 -15.28
C PRO A 149 -11.32 -16.18 -16.02
N ARG A 150 -11.32 -15.04 -15.30
CA ARG A 150 -10.89 -13.74 -15.82
C ARG A 150 -9.44 -13.70 -16.31
N ASN A 151 -8.58 -14.55 -15.74
CA ASN A 151 -7.15 -14.57 -16.04
C ASN A 151 -6.78 -15.59 -17.12
N VAL A 152 -7.73 -16.42 -17.59
CA VAL A 152 -7.46 -17.44 -18.62
C VAL A 152 -7.08 -16.78 -19.94
N VAL A 153 -7.86 -15.81 -20.39
CA VAL A 153 -7.63 -15.08 -21.65
C VAL A 153 -6.24 -14.42 -21.70
N PRO A 154 -5.81 -13.61 -20.71
CA PRO A 154 -4.48 -13.01 -20.74
C PRO A 154 -3.34 -14.03 -20.62
N LEU A 155 -3.54 -15.19 -20.00
CA LEU A 155 -2.52 -16.25 -19.96
C LEU A 155 -2.30 -16.92 -21.32
N LEU A 156 -3.35 -17.01 -22.14
CA LEU A 156 -3.31 -17.66 -23.45
C LEU A 156 -2.84 -16.73 -24.58
N ARG A 157 -3.12 -15.42 -24.49
CA ARG A 157 -2.72 -14.43 -25.51
C ARG A 157 -1.23 -14.38 -25.78
N ASP A 158 -0.42 -14.56 -24.74
CA ASP A 158 1.04 -14.48 -24.83
C ASP A 158 1.70 -15.84 -25.12
N VAL A 159 0.93 -16.82 -25.62
CA VAL A 159 1.47 -18.09 -26.09
C VAL A 159 2.06 -17.91 -27.50
N PRO A 160 3.40 -17.98 -27.68
CA PRO A 160 3.96 -18.10 -29.01
C PRO A 160 3.42 -19.40 -29.58
N GLN A 161 2.63 -19.28 -30.64
CA GLN A 161 2.12 -20.37 -31.44
C GLN A 161 3.31 -21.07 -32.11
N ARG A 162 4.07 -21.88 -31.34
CA ARG A 162 5.07 -22.82 -31.88
C ARG A 162 4.29 -24.01 -32.45
N GLY A 163 3.62 -23.77 -33.56
CA GLY A 163 2.72 -24.74 -34.19
C GLY A 163 2.30 -24.35 -35.62
N GLY A 164 2.99 -23.41 -36.26
CA GLY A 164 2.91 -23.20 -37.70
C GLY A 164 4.12 -23.86 -38.37
N LEU A 165 3.85 -24.92 -39.12
CA LEU A 165 4.64 -25.26 -40.31
C LEU A 165 4.43 -24.16 -41.36
#